data_AF-A0A1E3IB64-F1
#
_entry.id   AF-A0A1E3IB64-F1
#
_cell.length_a   1.000
_cell.length_b   1.000
_cell.length_c   1.000
_cell.angle_alpha   90.00
_cell.angle_beta   90.00
_cell.angle_gamma   90.00
#
_symmetry.space_group_name_H-M   'P 1'
#
loop_
_entity.id
_entity.type
_entity.pdbx_description
1 polymer ?
#
loop_
_entity_poly.entity_id
_entity_poly.type
_entity_poly.pdbx_seq_one_letter_code
_entity_poly.pdbx_strand_id
1 'polypeptide(L)'
;MTKATDNTESTVSKDSQSTVFPPDSRISGVSSNGAKHMCYCAMHLQPGESDQPSWTGGKPMINNKRHSGRIHFSDRESTIFEFPCLSTAIILSFRDDDPAEDEMLVGNVTKSKLDEMGLWPTYRDGFKTVTGVECGLLIHGEFENMFEGDPIMEIDHSVLTDRPTFDDAYDDFFSSNTVKTELRDEYMSGEL
;
A
#
# COMPACT_ATOMS: atom_id res chain seq x y z
N MET A 1 25.05 -44.93 -26.09
CA MET A 1 24.14 -43.81 -26.39
C MET A 1 23.53 -43.37 -25.07
N THR A 2 24.15 -42.38 -24.44
CA THR A 2 23.82 -41.91 -23.09
C THR A 2 22.90 -40.71 -23.25
N LYS A 3 21.68 -40.81 -22.70
CA LYS A 3 20.65 -39.78 -22.78
C LYS A 3 21.00 -38.68 -21.77
N ALA A 4 21.43 -37.53 -22.26
CA ALA A 4 21.70 -36.36 -21.43
C ALA A 4 20.37 -35.74 -20.99
N THR A 5 20.28 -35.47 -19.69
CA THR A 5 19.20 -34.78 -18.99
C THR A 5 19.16 -33.31 -19.40
N ASP A 6 17.98 -32.84 -19.82
CA ASP A 6 17.66 -31.43 -19.99
C ASP A 6 17.68 -30.73 -18.63
N ASN A 7 18.72 -29.94 -18.39
CA ASN A 7 18.71 -28.92 -17.35
C ASN A 7 17.87 -27.75 -17.88
N THR A 8 16.57 -27.76 -17.57
CA THR A 8 15.75 -26.56 -17.70
C THR A 8 16.13 -25.63 -16.56
N GLU A 9 17.08 -24.74 -16.83
CA GLU A 9 17.30 -23.54 -16.02
C GLU A 9 15.95 -22.81 -15.95
N SER A 10 15.37 -22.81 -14.75
CA SER A 10 14.20 -22.00 -14.44
C SER A 10 14.63 -20.54 -14.52
N THR A 11 14.43 -19.97 -15.70
CA THR A 11 14.49 -18.52 -15.91
C THR A 11 13.31 -17.96 -15.14
N VAL A 12 13.57 -17.55 -13.90
CA VAL A 12 12.65 -16.72 -13.12
C VAL A 12 12.37 -15.51 -13.99
N SER A 13 11.14 -15.44 -14.52
CA SER A 13 10.72 -14.34 -15.36
C SER A 13 10.89 -13.06 -14.55
N LYS A 14 11.73 -12.15 -15.05
CA LYS A 14 11.74 -10.74 -14.64
C LYS A 14 10.45 -10.10 -15.16
N ASP A 15 9.31 -10.58 -14.70
CA ASP A 15 8.02 -9.99 -15.05
C ASP A 15 7.88 -8.67 -14.29
N SER A 16 8.17 -7.61 -15.04
CA SER A 16 7.68 -6.24 -14.87
C SER A 16 7.53 -5.78 -13.40
N GLN A 17 8.64 -5.38 -12.79
CA GLN A 17 8.54 -4.34 -11.76
C GLN A 17 7.93 -3.12 -12.46
N SER A 18 6.67 -2.82 -12.16
CA SER A 18 6.04 -1.57 -12.55
C SER A 18 6.98 -0.43 -12.20
N THR A 19 7.31 0.43 -13.16
CA THR A 19 8.12 1.63 -12.92
C THR A 19 7.36 2.69 -12.12
N VAL A 20 6.09 2.44 -11.78
CA VAL A 20 5.21 3.38 -11.10
C VAL A 20 5.06 2.98 -9.63
N PHE A 21 5.33 3.91 -8.73
CA PHE A 21 5.14 3.74 -7.30
C PHE A 21 3.69 4.09 -6.87
N PRO A 22 3.08 3.38 -5.90
CA PRO A 22 3.57 2.13 -5.33
C PRO A 22 3.46 0.98 -6.35
N PRO A 23 4.32 -0.05 -6.23
CA PRO A 23 4.15 -1.28 -6.99
C PRO A 23 2.88 -2.04 -6.54
N ASP A 24 2.53 -3.08 -7.30
CA ASP A 24 1.50 -4.04 -6.86
C ASP A 24 1.93 -4.68 -5.53
N SER A 25 1.02 -4.66 -4.56
CA SER A 25 1.18 -5.30 -3.26
C SER A 25 1.37 -6.82 -3.35
N ARG A 26 0.88 -7.49 -4.41
CA ARG A 26 0.90 -8.94 -4.52
C ARG A 26 2.32 -9.49 -4.56
N ILE A 27 2.59 -10.47 -3.70
CA ILE A 27 3.85 -11.19 -3.70
C ILE A 27 3.80 -12.25 -4.80
N SER A 28 4.71 -12.17 -5.76
CA SER A 28 4.93 -13.25 -6.73
C SER A 28 5.67 -14.41 -6.05
N GLY A 29 5.09 -15.62 -6.11
CA GLY A 29 5.72 -16.84 -5.59
C GLY A 29 5.27 -17.23 -4.18
N VAL A 30 5.96 -18.22 -3.59
CA VAL A 30 5.64 -18.73 -2.25
C VAL A 30 6.35 -17.88 -1.21
N SER A 31 5.61 -17.10 -0.43
CA SER A 31 6.17 -16.41 0.72
C SER A 31 6.52 -17.40 1.84
N SER A 32 7.71 -17.29 2.41
CA SER A 32 8.17 -18.11 3.54
C SER A 32 7.34 -17.92 4.81
N ASN A 33 6.63 -16.81 4.92
CA ASN A 33 5.77 -16.47 6.07
C ASN A 33 4.27 -16.52 5.73
N GLY A 34 3.90 -17.01 4.54
CA GLY A 34 2.50 -17.12 4.12
C GLY A 34 1.82 -15.80 3.71
N ALA A 35 2.51 -14.66 3.77
CA ALA A 35 1.97 -13.40 3.24
C ALA A 35 1.68 -13.52 1.74
N LYS A 36 0.55 -12.96 1.31
CA LYS A 36 0.21 -12.77 -0.11
C LYS A 36 0.41 -11.32 -0.57
N HIS A 37 0.50 -10.39 0.38
CA HIS A 37 0.66 -8.96 0.12
C HIS A 37 1.86 -8.37 0.85
N MET A 38 2.43 -7.31 0.28
CA MET A 38 3.46 -6.44 0.85
C MET A 38 2.94 -5.01 0.91
N CYS A 39 3.08 -4.38 2.07
CA CYS A 39 2.88 -2.94 2.17
C CYS A 39 4.20 -2.23 1.85
N TYR A 40 4.19 -1.47 0.75
CA TYR A 40 5.34 -0.71 0.26
C TYR A 40 5.32 0.74 0.76
N CYS A 41 4.79 1.01 1.95
CA CYS A 41 4.92 2.33 2.59
C CYS A 41 6.39 2.71 2.73
N ALA A 42 6.77 3.97 2.51
CA ALA A 42 8.16 4.41 2.64
C ALA A 42 8.77 4.10 4.02
N MET A 43 7.95 4.10 5.08
CA MET A 43 8.34 3.68 6.43
C MET A 43 8.82 2.23 6.53
N HIS A 44 8.43 1.39 5.57
CA HIS A 44 8.73 -0.05 5.53
C HIS A 44 9.85 -0.36 4.55
N LEU A 45 10.35 0.64 3.84
CA LEU A 45 11.43 0.52 2.86
C LEU A 45 12.77 0.89 3.49
N GLN A 46 13.83 0.39 2.88
CA GLN A 46 15.21 0.74 3.19
C GLN A 46 15.91 1.21 1.92
N PRO A 47 16.86 2.15 2.01
CA PRO A 47 17.72 2.47 0.87
C PRO A 47 18.41 1.21 0.35
N GLY A 48 18.59 1.16 -0.97
CA GLY A 48 19.41 0.14 -1.58
C GLY A 48 20.87 0.28 -1.18
N GLU A 49 21.62 -0.81 -1.34
CA GLU A 49 23.05 -0.86 -1.01
C GLU A 49 23.94 -0.19 -2.07
N SER A 50 23.36 0.27 -3.18
CA SER A 50 24.11 0.86 -4.31
C SER A 50 24.25 2.37 -4.17
N ASP A 51 25.26 2.93 -4.83
CA ASP A 51 25.46 4.38 -4.96
C ASP A 51 24.36 5.11 -5.78
N GLN A 52 23.42 4.36 -6.38
CA GLN A 52 22.28 4.93 -7.11
C GLN A 52 21.01 4.96 -6.24
N PRO A 53 20.18 6.01 -6.37
CA PRO A 53 18.91 6.09 -5.65
C PRO A 53 18.05 4.86 -5.92
N SER A 54 17.81 4.09 -4.86
CA SER A 54 17.09 2.83 -4.92
C SER A 54 16.60 2.45 -3.54
N TRP A 55 15.65 1.52 -3.50
CA TRP A 55 15.08 1.02 -2.26
C TRP A 55 14.83 -0.49 -2.35
N THR A 56 14.78 -1.12 -1.19
CA THR A 56 14.42 -2.52 -1.03
C THR A 56 13.45 -2.67 0.15
N GLY A 57 12.91 -3.88 0.31
CA GLY A 57 12.06 -4.22 1.45
C GLY A 57 10.57 -4.03 1.20
N GLY A 58 9.90 -3.43 2.17
CA GLY A 58 8.46 -3.49 2.35
C GLY A 58 8.10 -4.42 3.51
N LYS A 59 6.85 -4.33 3.97
CA LYS A 59 6.38 -5.12 5.10
C LYS A 59 5.41 -6.19 4.65
N PRO A 60 5.70 -7.48 4.87
CA PRO A 60 4.74 -8.56 4.64
C PRO A 60 3.45 -8.32 5.43
N MET A 61 2.32 -8.38 4.74
CA MET A 61 1.00 -8.27 5.33
C MET A 61 0.44 -9.68 5.52
N ILE A 62 0.68 -10.25 6.70
CA ILE A 62 0.18 -11.57 7.11
C ILE A 62 -1.01 -11.33 8.01
N ASN A 63 -2.15 -11.96 7.67
CA ASN A 63 -3.39 -12.07 8.48
C ASN A 63 -3.42 -11.09 9.66
N ASN A 64 -3.50 -9.81 9.35
CA ASN A 64 -3.26 -8.77 10.33
C ASN A 64 -4.61 -8.32 10.86
N LYS A 65 -4.81 -8.42 12.18
CA LYS A 65 -5.89 -7.71 12.90
C LYS A 65 -5.93 -6.19 12.65
N ARG A 66 -4.99 -5.67 11.86
CA ARG A 66 -4.86 -4.26 11.52
C ARG A 66 -5.62 -4.02 10.23
N HIS A 67 -6.40 -2.95 10.22
CA HIS A 67 -7.10 -2.51 9.03
C HIS A 67 -6.11 -2.35 7.87
N SER A 68 -6.53 -2.86 6.72
CA SER A 68 -5.88 -2.66 5.43
C SER A 68 -6.82 -1.86 4.57
N GLY A 69 -6.32 -1.28 3.49
CA GLY A 69 -7.19 -0.70 2.47
C GLY A 69 -6.70 -1.01 1.08
N ARG A 70 -7.67 -1.20 0.19
CA ARG A 70 -7.43 -1.32 -1.25
C ARG A 70 -7.59 0.07 -1.84
N ILE A 71 -6.52 0.55 -2.46
CA ILE A 71 -6.42 1.86 -3.09
C ILE A 71 -6.74 1.70 -4.57
N HIS A 72 -7.69 2.47 -5.07
CA HIS A 72 -8.09 2.51 -6.46
C HIS A 72 -7.44 3.72 -7.15
N PHE A 73 -6.92 3.50 -8.35
CA PHE A 73 -6.29 4.54 -9.18
C PHE A 73 -7.04 4.69 -10.49
N SER A 74 -7.03 5.89 -11.07
CA SER A 74 -7.61 6.14 -12.40
C SER A 74 -6.76 5.60 -13.55
N ASP A 75 -5.46 5.37 -13.33
CA ASP A 75 -4.46 5.10 -14.37
C ASP A 75 -3.80 3.72 -14.27
N ARG A 76 -4.17 2.91 -13.26
CA ARG A 76 -3.58 1.58 -13.02
C ARG A 76 -4.45 0.71 -12.11
N GLU A 77 -4.02 -0.55 -11.98
CA GLU A 77 -4.62 -1.53 -11.07
C GLU A 77 -4.51 -1.10 -9.60
N SER A 78 -5.50 -1.57 -8.82
CA SER A 78 -5.55 -1.33 -7.39
C SER A 78 -4.40 -2.01 -6.63
N THR A 79 -4.03 -1.47 -5.47
CA THR A 79 -3.01 -2.06 -4.58
C THR A 79 -3.46 -2.02 -3.12
N ILE A 80 -2.86 -2.85 -2.27
CA ILE A 80 -3.25 -2.97 -0.85
C ILE A 80 -2.15 -2.49 0.08
N PHE A 81 -2.53 -1.67 1.06
CA PHE A 81 -1.64 -1.10 2.07
C PHE A 81 -2.22 -1.33 3.47
N GLU A 82 -1.35 -1.29 4.50
CA GLU A 82 -1.85 -1.09 5.87
C GLU A 82 -2.55 0.27 5.96
N PHE A 83 -3.65 0.35 6.69
CA PHE A 83 -4.50 1.56 6.69
C PHE A 83 -3.78 2.85 7.13
N PRO A 84 -2.90 2.86 8.16
CA PRO A 84 -2.13 4.06 8.48
C PRO A 84 -1.18 4.49 7.35
N CYS A 85 -0.68 3.52 6.57
CA CYS A 85 0.25 3.77 5.49
C CYS A 85 -0.45 4.37 4.27
N LEU A 86 -1.62 3.84 3.88
CA LEU A 86 -2.38 4.43 2.78
C LEU A 86 -2.86 5.83 3.10
N SER A 87 -3.33 6.06 4.33
CA SER A 87 -3.85 7.38 4.74
C SER A 87 -2.75 8.42 4.65
N THR A 88 -1.57 8.10 5.19
CA THR A 88 -0.40 8.99 5.10
C THR A 88 0.00 9.28 3.66
N ALA A 89 -0.01 8.27 2.78
CA ALA A 89 0.39 8.43 1.39
C ALA A 89 -0.61 9.28 0.58
N ILE A 90 -1.92 9.06 0.78
CA ILE A 90 -2.98 9.86 0.14
C ILE A 90 -2.93 11.30 0.64
N ILE A 91 -2.84 11.51 1.96
CA ILE A 91 -2.73 12.87 2.54
C ILE A 91 -1.51 13.61 1.96
N LEU A 92 -0.38 12.93 1.82
CA LEU A 92 0.83 13.54 1.27
C LEU A 92 0.64 13.96 -0.20
N SER A 93 -0.18 13.23 -0.96
CA SER A 93 -0.44 13.49 -2.38
C SER A 93 -1.20 14.79 -2.66
N PHE A 94 -1.87 15.35 -1.65
CA PHE A 94 -2.56 16.65 -1.76
C PHE A 94 -1.60 17.84 -1.80
N ARG A 95 -0.32 17.61 -1.49
CA ARG A 95 0.71 18.65 -1.54
C ARG A 95 1.22 18.88 -2.96
N ASP A 96 1.61 20.12 -3.22
CA ASP A 96 2.29 20.53 -4.46
C ASP A 96 3.64 21.20 -4.21
N ASP A 97 4.00 21.45 -2.96
CA ASP A 97 5.26 22.07 -2.57
C ASP A 97 6.43 21.06 -2.53
N ASP A 98 7.65 21.61 -2.50
CA ASP A 98 8.88 20.87 -2.23
C ASP A 98 9.33 21.13 -0.78
N PRO A 99 9.13 20.16 0.14
CA PRO A 99 9.35 20.34 1.56
C PRO A 99 10.83 20.39 1.92
N ALA A 100 11.13 20.85 3.14
CA ALA A 100 12.50 20.89 3.64
C ALA A 100 13.09 19.48 3.80
N GLU A 101 14.40 19.36 3.63
CA GLU A 101 15.13 18.08 3.69
C GLU A 101 14.89 17.27 4.97
N ASP A 102 14.71 17.95 6.10
CA ASP A 102 14.49 17.38 7.43
C ASP A 102 13.01 17.23 7.81
N GLU A 103 12.08 17.70 6.97
CA GLU A 103 10.64 17.55 7.21
C GLU A 103 10.24 16.07 7.16
N MET A 104 9.53 15.60 8.19
CA MET A 104 8.99 14.25 8.25
C MET A 104 7.69 14.16 7.44
N LEU A 105 7.69 13.32 6.41
CA LEU A 105 6.59 13.20 5.45
C LEU A 105 5.79 11.92 5.61
N VAL A 106 6.46 10.81 5.96
CA VAL A 106 5.82 9.50 6.14
C VAL A 106 6.29 8.89 7.45
N GLY A 107 5.52 9.08 8.52
CA GLY A 107 5.93 8.72 9.88
C GLY A 107 7.23 9.43 10.26
N ASN A 108 8.32 8.67 10.45
CA ASN A 108 9.65 9.21 10.76
C ASN A 108 10.55 9.35 9.52
N VAL A 109 10.03 9.10 8.31
CA VAL A 109 10.80 9.23 7.07
C VAL A 109 10.78 10.69 6.60
N THR A 110 11.98 11.27 6.47
CA THR A 110 12.18 12.64 6.02
C THR A 110 12.22 12.77 4.50
N LYS A 111 12.06 14.00 3.96
CA LYS A 111 12.24 14.29 2.53
C LYS A 111 13.59 13.82 2.00
N SER A 112 14.69 14.16 2.70
CA SER A 112 16.05 13.70 2.37
C SER A 112 16.17 12.18 2.26
N LYS A 113 15.47 11.44 3.13
CA LYS A 113 15.48 9.97 3.10
C LYS A 113 14.71 9.42 1.89
N LEU A 114 13.63 10.09 1.48
CA LEU A 114 12.93 9.75 0.25
C LEU A 114 13.79 10.03 -0.98
N ASP A 115 14.53 11.15 -1.03
CA ASP A 115 15.47 11.45 -2.12
C ASP A 115 16.60 10.41 -2.23
N GLU A 116 17.19 10.01 -1.10
CA GLU A 116 18.21 8.94 -1.05
C GLU A 116 17.68 7.64 -1.67
N MET A 117 16.40 7.34 -1.45
CA MET A 117 15.71 6.18 -2.02
C MET A 117 15.25 6.41 -3.47
N GLY A 118 15.39 7.61 -4.04
CA GLY A 118 14.85 7.97 -5.35
C GLY A 118 13.31 8.00 -5.37
N LEU A 119 12.69 8.16 -4.20
CA LEU A 119 11.26 8.14 -3.99
C LEU A 119 10.64 9.53 -3.98
N TRP A 120 11.38 10.62 -3.78
CA TRP A 120 10.81 11.96 -3.95
C TRP A 120 11.08 12.48 -5.38
N PRO A 121 10.09 13.09 -6.07
CA PRO A 121 8.68 13.29 -5.69
C PRO A 121 7.77 12.10 -6.03
N THR A 122 8.30 11.03 -6.65
CA THR A 122 7.54 9.87 -7.18
C THR A 122 6.55 9.24 -6.19
N TYR A 123 6.90 9.19 -4.90
CA TYR A 123 6.08 8.67 -3.81
C TYR A 123 4.84 9.52 -3.64
N ARG A 124 4.96 10.86 -3.62
CA ARG A 124 3.82 11.78 -3.54
C ARG A 124 2.98 11.68 -4.81
N ASP A 125 3.63 11.83 -5.95
CA ASP A 125 2.94 11.96 -7.24
C ASP A 125 2.24 10.66 -7.65
N GLY A 126 2.74 9.50 -7.19
CA GLY A 126 2.10 8.22 -7.40
C GLY A 126 0.67 8.14 -6.82
N PHE A 127 0.34 8.89 -5.78
CA PHE A 127 -1.00 8.86 -5.19
C PHE A 127 -1.92 9.98 -5.69
N LYS A 128 -1.47 10.83 -6.62
CA LYS A 128 -2.32 11.90 -7.20
C LYS A 128 -3.42 11.38 -8.12
N THR A 129 -3.35 10.12 -8.54
CA THR A 129 -4.36 9.46 -9.38
C THR A 129 -5.31 8.59 -8.57
N VAL A 130 -5.27 8.65 -7.24
CA VAL A 130 -6.17 7.88 -6.38
C VAL A 130 -7.58 8.41 -6.53
N THR A 131 -8.53 7.50 -6.76
CA THR A 131 -9.95 7.84 -6.91
C THR A 131 -10.80 7.31 -5.76
N GLY A 132 -10.30 6.33 -5.01
CA GLY A 132 -11.04 5.79 -3.89
C GLY A 132 -10.30 4.77 -3.04
N VAL A 133 -10.87 4.48 -1.88
CA VAL A 133 -10.34 3.53 -0.91
C VAL A 133 -11.45 2.60 -0.41
N GLU A 134 -11.23 1.30 -0.53
CA GLU A 134 -11.99 0.32 0.26
C GLU A 134 -11.31 0.12 1.61
N CYS A 135 -12.07 0.17 2.69
CA CYS A 135 -11.58 -0.18 4.03
C CYS A 135 -11.86 -1.66 4.30
N GLY A 136 -10.88 -2.39 4.81
CA GLY A 136 -11.02 -3.83 4.95
C GLY A 136 -9.97 -4.49 5.83
N LEU A 137 -9.98 -5.81 5.76
CA LEU A 137 -9.07 -6.71 6.47
C LEU A 137 -8.42 -7.66 5.45
N LEU A 138 -7.28 -8.24 5.84
CA LEU A 138 -6.74 -9.39 5.12
C LEU A 138 -7.16 -10.67 5.83
N ILE A 139 -7.98 -11.48 5.18
CA ILE A 139 -8.48 -12.77 5.67
C ILE A 139 -7.89 -13.87 4.80
N HIS A 140 -7.11 -14.77 5.42
CA HIS A 140 -6.36 -15.79 4.69
C HIS A 140 -5.49 -15.23 3.55
N GLY A 141 -5.01 -14.00 3.74
CA GLY A 141 -4.19 -13.25 2.80
C GLY A 141 -4.96 -12.62 1.64
N GLU A 142 -6.29 -12.73 1.58
CA GLU A 142 -7.11 -12.00 0.60
C GLU A 142 -7.73 -10.77 1.26
N PHE A 143 -7.90 -9.69 0.50
CA PHE A 143 -8.58 -8.50 0.98
C PHE A 143 -10.10 -8.68 0.98
N GLU A 144 -10.71 -8.41 2.12
CA GLU A 144 -12.16 -8.36 2.29
C GLU A 144 -12.57 -6.99 2.81
N ASN A 145 -13.50 -6.33 2.11
CA ASN A 145 -14.08 -5.05 2.53
C ASN A 145 -14.88 -5.25 3.82
N MET A 146 -14.68 -4.35 4.79
CA MET A 146 -15.25 -4.53 6.11
C MET A 146 -16.72 -4.11 6.25
N PHE A 147 -17.25 -3.39 5.28
CA PHE A 147 -18.58 -2.79 5.33
C PHE A 147 -19.59 -3.52 4.44
N GLU A 148 -20.85 -3.52 4.85
CA GLU A 148 -21.95 -4.07 4.06
C GLU A 148 -22.07 -3.36 2.69
N GLY A 149 -22.19 -4.13 1.62
CA GLY A 149 -22.31 -3.59 0.26
C GLY A 149 -20.99 -3.14 -0.39
N ASP A 150 -19.85 -3.41 0.27
CA ASP A 150 -18.50 -3.12 -0.21
C ASP A 150 -18.28 -1.66 -0.68
N PRO A 151 -18.67 -0.66 0.13
CA PRO A 151 -18.54 0.74 -0.23
C PRO A 151 -17.09 1.16 -0.43
N ILE A 152 -16.90 2.16 -1.29
CA ILE A 152 -15.62 2.81 -1.58
C ILE A 152 -15.72 4.25 -1.08
N MET A 153 -14.76 4.69 -0.27
CA MET A 153 -14.60 6.10 0.08
C MET A 153 -14.00 6.82 -1.12
N GLU A 154 -14.71 7.79 -1.69
CA GLU A 154 -14.23 8.57 -2.82
C GLU A 154 -13.09 9.51 -2.40
N ILE A 155 -12.05 9.59 -3.23
CA ILE A 155 -10.96 10.57 -3.08
C ILE A 155 -11.09 11.60 -4.18
N ASP A 156 -11.75 12.72 -3.87
CA ASP A 156 -11.84 13.86 -4.76
C ASP A 156 -10.74 14.88 -4.40
N HIS A 157 -9.68 14.94 -5.20
CA HIS A 157 -8.57 15.87 -5.01
C HIS A 157 -8.94 17.36 -5.16
N SER A 158 -10.16 17.68 -5.63
CA SER A 158 -10.68 19.05 -5.63
C SER A 158 -11.35 19.45 -4.31
N VAL A 159 -11.69 18.48 -3.48
CA VAL A 159 -12.36 18.66 -2.17
C VAL A 159 -11.41 18.32 -1.02
N LEU A 160 -10.69 17.19 -1.13
CA LEU A 160 -9.72 16.73 -0.15
C LEU A 160 -8.35 17.31 -0.50
N THR A 161 -7.96 18.35 0.23
CA THR A 161 -6.75 19.13 -0.07
C THR A 161 -5.70 19.07 1.04
N ASP A 162 -6.04 18.48 2.18
CA ASP A 162 -5.17 18.39 3.35
C ASP A 162 -5.58 17.24 4.28
N ARG A 163 -4.84 17.08 5.39
CA ARG A 163 -5.16 16.08 6.41
C ARG A 163 -6.54 16.29 7.05
N PRO A 164 -6.91 17.49 7.55
CA PRO A 164 -8.23 17.68 8.16
C PRO A 164 -9.39 17.28 7.25
N THR A 165 -9.38 17.69 5.99
CA THR A 165 -10.45 17.34 5.03
C THR A 165 -10.52 15.83 4.78
N PHE A 166 -9.37 15.15 4.70
CA PHE A 166 -9.33 13.68 4.61
C PHE A 166 -9.83 12.98 5.88
N ASP A 167 -9.40 13.44 7.06
CA ASP A 167 -9.80 12.86 8.34
C ASP A 167 -11.31 13.00 8.55
N ASP A 168 -11.89 14.17 8.24
CA ASP A 168 -13.34 14.39 8.29
C ASP A 168 -14.09 13.47 7.32
N ALA A 169 -13.62 13.35 6.07
CA ALA A 169 -14.23 12.44 5.09
C ALA A 169 -14.13 10.97 5.50
N TYR A 170 -13.03 10.58 6.13
CA TYR A 170 -12.84 9.24 6.65
C TYR A 170 -13.81 8.94 7.81
N ASP A 171 -13.94 9.87 8.76
CA ASP A 171 -14.85 9.71 9.90
C ASP A 171 -16.32 9.69 9.45
N ASP A 172 -16.70 10.52 8.48
CA ASP A 172 -18.03 10.51 7.86
C ASP A 172 -18.30 9.19 7.12
N PHE A 173 -17.32 8.70 6.35
CA PHE A 173 -17.42 7.42 5.67
C PHE A 173 -17.57 6.27 6.68
N PHE A 174 -16.75 6.24 7.72
CA PHE A 174 -16.80 5.17 8.72
C PHE A 174 -18.12 5.19 9.51
N SER A 175 -18.60 6.37 9.91
CA SER A 175 -19.84 6.51 10.68
C SER A 175 -21.12 6.24 9.86
N SER A 176 -21.05 6.40 8.54
CA SER A 176 -22.18 6.18 7.63
C SER A 176 -22.31 4.73 7.14
N ASN A 177 -21.34 3.86 7.41
CA ASN A 177 -21.31 2.49 6.90
C ASN A 177 -21.41 1.45 8.02
N THR A 178 -22.15 0.37 7.76
CA THR A 178 -22.34 -0.74 8.70
C THR A 178 -21.23 -1.77 8.53
N VAL A 179 -20.54 -2.12 9.62
CA VAL A 179 -19.53 -3.20 9.60
C VAL A 179 -20.23 -4.57 9.47
N LYS A 180 -19.73 -5.41 8.56
CA LYS A 180 -20.17 -6.79 8.36
C LYS A 180 -20.12 -7.59 9.67
N THR A 181 -21.18 -8.34 9.96
CA THR A 181 -21.33 -9.04 11.25
C THR A 181 -20.27 -10.14 11.41
N GLU A 182 -20.00 -10.88 10.34
CA GLU A 182 -18.99 -11.92 10.25
C GLU A 182 -17.58 -11.42 10.62
N LEU A 183 -17.23 -10.20 10.20
CA LEU A 183 -15.94 -9.60 10.53
C LEU A 183 -15.93 -8.96 11.92
N ARG A 184 -17.09 -8.49 12.40
CA ARG A 184 -17.23 -7.99 13.76
C ARG A 184 -16.96 -9.08 14.78
N ASP A 185 -17.48 -10.29 14.55
CA ASP A 185 -17.33 -11.39 15.49
C ASP A 185 -15.89 -11.95 15.47
N GLU A 186 -15.22 -12.01 14.32
CA GLU A 186 -13.79 -12.34 14.21
C GLU A 186 -12.88 -11.26 14.83
N TYR A 187 -13.23 -9.98 14.69
CA TYR A 187 -12.51 -8.87 15.33
C TYR A 187 -12.64 -8.89 16.86
N MET A 188 -13.82 -9.23 17.37
CA MET A 188 -14.13 -9.24 18.81
C MET A 188 -13.72 -10.55 19.52
N SER A 189 -13.69 -11.69 18.83
CA SER A 189 -13.27 -12.99 19.41
C SER A 189 -11.76 -13.09 19.62
N GLY A 190 -10.98 -12.29 18.88
CA GLY A 190 -9.52 -12.33 18.93
C GLY A 190 -8.93 -13.60 18.30
N GLU A 191 -9.72 -14.38 17.56
CA GLU A 191 -9.31 -15.64 16.90
C GLU A 191 -8.53 -15.45 15.59
N LEU A 192 -8.32 -14.20 15.16
CA LEU A 192 -7.34 -13.84 14.11
C LEU A 192 -5.91 -13.70 14.66
#